data_AF-A0A2E2PHC5-F1
#
_entry.id   AF-A0A2E2PHC5-F1
#
_cell.length_a   1.000
_cell.length_b   1.000
_cell.length_c   1.000
_cell.angle_alpha   90.00
_cell.angle_beta   90.00
_cell.angle_gamma   90.00
#
_symmetry.space_group_name_H-M   'P 1'
#
loop_
_entity.id
_entity.type
_entity.pdbx_description
1 polymer ?
#
loop_
_entity_poly.entity_id
_entity_poly.type
_entity_poly.pdbx_seq_one_letter_code
_entity_poly.pdbx_strand_id
1 'polypeptide(L)'
;MIICGLEAHICVLQTALDLLKNNFEVFVVNEAVGSRKKDDFILGIKRLRQCGAQILTNEMVMFELLKDSKHNHFKFLSKVIR
;
A
#
# COMPACT_ATOMS: atom_id res chain seq x y z
N MET A 1 -0.93 -3.27 8.50
CA MET A 1 -1.62 -4.06 7.46
C MET A 1 -1.23 -3.53 6.10
N ILE A 2 -0.73 -4.39 5.20
CA ILE A 2 -0.40 -4.03 3.82
C ILE A 2 -1.57 -4.43 2.92
N ILE A 3 -2.11 -3.50 2.14
CA ILE A 3 -3.27 -3.72 1.26
C ILE A 3 -2.88 -3.52 -0.20
N CYS A 4 -3.27 -4.50 -1.01
CA CYS A 4 -3.19 -4.52 -2.47
C CYS A 4 -4.53 -4.99 -3.04
N GLY A 5 -4.84 -4.67 -4.31
CA GLY A 5 -6.03 -5.16 -5.01
C GLY A 5 -6.86 -4.11 -5.75
N LEU A 6 -8.04 -4.54 -6.20
CA LEU A 6 -8.98 -3.75 -7.00
C LEU A 6 -10.39 -3.87 -6.39
N GLU A 7 -11.22 -2.83 -6.34
CA GLU A 7 -11.04 -1.46 -6.84
C GLU A 7 -10.65 -0.47 -5.73
N ALA A 8 -9.68 0.40 -6.02
CA ALA A 8 -9.06 1.37 -5.09
C ALA A 8 -10.09 2.25 -4.36
N HIS A 9 -11.13 2.70 -5.06
CA HIS A 9 -12.15 3.62 -4.54
C HIS A 9 -13.38 2.92 -3.94
N ILE A 10 -13.46 1.59 -4.03
CA ILE A 10 -14.57 0.78 -3.52
C ILE A 10 -14.08 -0.12 -2.40
N CYS A 11 -13.67 -1.35 -2.72
CA CYS A 11 -13.37 -2.35 -1.70
C CYS A 11 -12.03 -2.13 -1.00
N VAL A 12 -11.00 -1.61 -1.69
CA VAL A 12 -9.73 -1.25 -1.04
C VAL A 12 -9.96 -0.12 -0.04
N LEU A 13 -10.68 0.93 -0.46
CA LEU A 13 -11.06 2.05 0.41
C LEU A 13 -11.88 1.57 1.61
N GLN A 14 -12.97 0.83 1.39
CA GLN A 14 -13.83 0.37 2.48
C GLN A 14 -13.09 -0.53 3.47
N THR A 15 -12.30 -1.48 2.96
CA THR A 15 -11.48 -2.37 3.81
C THR A 15 -10.47 -1.57 4.64
N ALA A 16 -9.79 -0.59 4.04
CA ALA A 16 -8.84 0.26 4.75
C ALA A 16 -9.52 1.10 5.84
N LEU A 17 -10.71 1.65 5.57
CA LEU A 17 -11.48 2.43 6.56
C LEU A 17 -11.89 1.57 7.75
N ASP A 18 -12.33 0.34 7.50
CA ASP A 18 -12.68 -0.59 8.57
C ASP A 18 -11.46 -0.96 9.41
N LEU A 19 -10.31 -1.23 8.78
CA LEU A 19 -9.06 -1.51 9.49
C LEU A 19 -8.58 -0.32 10.33
N LEU A 20 -8.62 0.90 9.77
CA LEU A 20 -8.29 2.13 10.50
C LEU A 20 -9.22 2.35 11.70
N LYS A 21 -10.52 2.12 11.54
CA LYS A 21 -11.50 2.20 12.64
C LYS A 21 -11.22 1.19 13.74
N ASN A 22 -10.62 0.05 13.40
CA ASN A 22 -10.17 -0.97 14.35
C ASN A 22 -8.73 -0.72 14.86
N ASN A 23 -8.20 0.50 14.70
CA ASN A 23 -6.86 0.92 15.16
C ASN A 23 -5.69 0.13 14.56
N PHE A 24 -5.86 -0.46 13.37
CA PHE A 24 -4.73 -0.98 12.62
C PHE A 24 -4.01 0.13 11.88
N GLU A 25 -2.68 0.05 11.82
CA GLU A 25 -1.90 0.82 10.84
C GLU A 25 -2.17 0.25 9.45
N VAL A 26 -2.52 1.11 8.50
CA VAL A 26 -2.85 0.71 7.13
C VAL A 26 -1.86 1.32 6.15
N PHE A 27 -1.24 0.45 5.35
CA PHE A 27 -0.31 0.79 4.28
C PHE A 27 -0.91 0.28 2.97
N VAL A 28 -1.20 1.19 2.03
CA VAL A 28 -1.73 0.86 0.71
C VAL A 28 -0.62 1.00 -0.31
N VAL A 29 -0.37 -0.06 -1.07
CA VAL A 29 0.73 -0.07 -2.04
C VAL A 29 0.23 0.41 -3.39
N ASN A 30 0.55 1.65 -3.74
CA ASN A 30 -0.05 2.39 -4.86
C ASN A 30 0.07 1.66 -6.21
N GLU A 31 1.19 0.97 -6.43
CA GLU A 31 1.48 0.20 -7.66
C GLU A 31 0.75 -1.15 -7.71
N ALA A 32 0.27 -1.63 -6.57
CA ALA A 32 -0.47 -2.88 -6.43
C ALA A 32 -1.97 -2.66 -6.15
N VAL A 33 -2.45 -1.43 -6.36
CA VAL A 33 -3.88 -1.10 -6.33
C VAL A 33 -4.31 -0.37 -7.61
N GLY A 34 -5.59 -0.43 -7.94
CA GLY A 34 -6.09 0.14 -9.20
C GLY A 34 -7.60 0.33 -9.24
N SER A 35 -8.09 1.03 -10.26
CA SER A 35 -9.53 1.13 -10.58
C SER A 35 -9.69 1.17 -12.10
N ARG A 36 -10.90 0.93 -12.60
CA ARG A 36 -11.16 0.94 -14.05
C ARG A 36 -10.95 2.32 -14.67
N LYS A 37 -11.37 3.38 -13.97
CA LYS A 37 -11.15 4.77 -14.39
C LYS A 37 -10.04 5.41 -13.57
N LYS A 38 -9.24 6.24 -14.24
CA LYS A 38 -8.12 6.96 -13.62
C LYS A 38 -8.61 7.95 -12.55
N ASP A 39 -9.70 8.65 -12.79
CA ASP A 39 -10.23 9.64 -11.83
C ASP A 39 -10.74 8.95 -10.55
N ASP A 40 -11.42 7.81 -10.69
CA ASP A 40 -11.86 7.00 -9.56
C ASP A 40 -10.65 6.53 -8.73
N PHE A 41 -9.60 6.04 -9.39
CA PHE A 41 -8.35 5.66 -8.73
C PHE A 41 -7.74 6.83 -7.94
N ILE A 42 -7.56 7.98 -8.59
CA ILE A 42 -6.95 9.17 -7.97
C ILE A 42 -7.76 9.62 -6.76
N LEU A 43 -9.09 9.65 -6.87
CA LEU A 43 -9.97 10.03 -5.78
C LEU A 43 -9.90 9.03 -4.62
N GLY A 44 -9.89 7.73 -4.91
CA GLY A 44 -9.74 6.67 -3.92
C GLY A 44 -8.45 6.78 -3.11
N ILE A 45 -7.31 6.93 -3.79
CA ILE A 45 -5.99 7.11 -3.15
C ILE A 45 -5.94 8.39 -2.31
N LYS A 46 -6.49 9.50 -2.81
CA LYS A 46 -6.54 10.76 -2.06
C LYS A 46 -7.35 10.59 -0.77
N ARG A 47 -8.50 9.94 -0.85
CA ARG A 47 -9.36 9.70 0.32
C ARG A 47 -8.73 8.75 1.33
N LEU A 48 -8.10 7.66 0.88
CA LEU A 48 -7.32 6.76 1.72
C LEU A 48 -6.28 7.53 2.55
N ARG A 49 -5.50 8.39 1.89
CA ARG A 49 -4.49 9.23 2.56
C ARG A 49 -5.12 10.18 3.60
N GLN A 50 -6.23 10.83 3.25
CA GLN A 50 -6.94 11.74 4.16
C GLN A 50 -7.50 11.05 5.40
N CYS A 51 -7.86 9.76 5.29
CA CYS A 51 -8.37 8.97 6.40
C CYS A 51 -7.26 8.37 7.28
N GLY A 52 -5.98 8.57 6.93
CA GLY A 52 -4.84 8.13 7.74
C GLY A 52 -4.13 6.87 7.24
N ALA A 53 -4.52 6.32 6.08
CA ALA A 53 -3.74 5.26 5.45
C ALA A 53 -2.44 5.83 4.85
N GLN A 54 -1.32 5.15 5.07
CA GLN A 54 -0.05 5.47 4.42
C GLN A 54 -0.07 4.92 3.00
N ILE A 55 0.35 5.74 2.02
CA ILE A 55 0.43 5.32 0.62
C ILE A 55 1.89 5.10 0.27
N LEU A 56 2.26 3.87 -0.05
CA LEU A 56 3.63 3.44 -0.28
C LEU A 56 3.82 2.94 -1.72
N THR A 57 5.08 2.85 -2.15
CA THR A 57 5.49 2.05 -3.31
C THR A 57 5.83 0.63 -2.89
N ASN A 58 5.93 -0.30 -3.83
CA ASN A 58 6.42 -1.66 -3.60
C ASN A 58 7.83 -1.64 -2.97
N GLU A 59 8.67 -0.71 -3.43
CA GLU A 59 10.05 -0.54 -2.95
C GLU A 59 10.11 -0.09 -1.48
N MET A 60 9.29 0.89 -1.10
CA MET A 60 9.18 1.36 0.29
C MET A 60 8.81 0.21 1.22
N VAL A 61 7.77 -0.55 0.88
CA VAL A 61 7.32 -1.70 1.68
C VAL A 61 8.45 -2.70 1.89
N MET A 62 9.17 -3.05 0.82
CA MET A 62 10.23 -4.05 0.90
C MET A 62 11.37 -3.60 1.81
N PHE A 63 11.86 -2.37 1.65
CA PHE A 63 13.00 -1.89 2.44
C PHE A 63 12.62 -1.54 3.88
N GLU A 64 11.40 -1.06 4.14
CA GLU A 64 10.89 -0.85 5.49
C GLU A 64 10.79 -2.17 6.27
N LEU A 65 10.37 -3.27 5.61
CA LEU A 65 10.34 -4.59 6.23
C LEU A 65 11.75 -5.16 6.48
N LEU A 66 12.70 -4.91 5.57
CA LEU A 66 14.07 -5.39 5.68
C LEU A 66 14.87 -4.67 6.78
N LYS A 67 14.63 -3.36 6.98
CA LYS A 67 15.29 -2.44 7.93
C LYS A 67 16.79 -2.22 7.73
N ASP A 68 17.54 -3.25 7.35
CA ASP A 68 19.00 -3.20 7.16
C ASP A 68 19.42 -3.93 5.88
N SER A 69 20.39 -3.36 5.18
CA SER A 69 21.08 -3.96 4.05
C SER A 69 21.86 -5.24 4.39
N LYS A 70 22.22 -5.43 5.66
CA LYS A 70 22.86 -6.65 6.17
C LYS A 70 21.88 -7.80 6.37
N HIS A 71 20.57 -7.57 6.22
CA HIS A 71 19.57 -8.62 6.38
C HIS A 71 19.82 -9.76 5.39
N ASN A 72 19.70 -11.01 5.85
CA ASN A 72 20.03 -12.20 5.05
C ASN A 72 19.27 -12.26 3.71
N HIS A 73 18.07 -11.68 3.67
CA HIS A 73 17.23 -11.64 2.47
C HIS A 73 17.46 -10.40 1.57
N PHE A 74 18.28 -9.43 1.98
CA PHE A 74 18.49 -8.18 1.24
C PHE A 74 18.94 -8.44 -0.20
N LYS A 75 20.03 -9.18 -0.41
CA LYS A 75 20.56 -9.46 -1.76
C LYS A 75 19.58 -10.19 -2.67
N PHE A 76 18.68 -10.98 -2.11
CA PHE A 76 17.65 -11.68 -2.88
C PHE A 76 16.55 -10.70 -3.29
N LEU A 77 16.03 -9.94 -2.32
CA LEU A 77 14.93 -9.01 -2.50
C LEU A 77 15.33 -7.80 -3.37
N SER A 78 16.53 -7.25 -3.24
CA SER A 78 17.05 -6.17 -4.10
C SER A 78 17.26 -6.57 -5.57
N LYS A 79 17.11 -7.85 -5.92
CA LYS A 79 17.09 -8.28 -7.33
C LYS A 79 15.68 -8.33 -7.92
N VAL A 80 14.65 -8.40 -7.07
CA VAL A 80 13.24 -8.45 -7.48
C VAL A 80 12.74 -7.06 -7.85
N ILE A 81 13.24 -6.03 -7.18
CA ILE A 81 12.96 -4.62 -7.47
C ILE A 81 14.17 -4.07 -8.21
N ARG A 82 14.03 -3.82 -9.51
CA ARG A 82 15.09 -3.31 -10.39
C ARG A 82 14.57 -2.22 -11.29
#